data_AF-A0A6B3GIN0-F1
#
_entry.id   AF-A0A6B3GIN0-F1
#
_cell.length_a   1.000
_cell.length_b   1.000
_cell.length_c   1.000
_cell.angle_alpha   90.00
_cell.angle_beta   90.00
_cell.angle_gamma   90.00
#
_symmetry.space_group_name_H-M   'P 1'
#
loop_
_entity.id
_entity.type
_entity.pdbx_description
1 polymer ?
#
loop_
_entity_poly.entity_id
_entity_poly.type
_entity_poly.pdbx_seq_one_letter_code
_entity_poly.pdbx_strand_id
1 'polypeptide(L)'
;AGLRHAAQTATAARGLPDQPWYDARRLDIDLLLWRLRDHPDLAAFVDRALGPLLDHDRRAKPPLLPTLTAYLAHAGRKAETARELHLNRQTLYNRLARIAELLGTDLDDPHTVLALSLALRARRHVP
;
A
#
# COMPACT_ATOMS: atom_id res chain seq x y z
N ALA A 1 -3.18 -0.12 -30.61
CA ALA A 1 -3.82 -0.22 -29.27
C ALA A 1 -2.92 0.33 -28.15
N GLY A 2 -1.62 0.01 -28.12
CA GLY A 2 -0.69 0.39 -27.04
C GLY A 2 -0.50 1.89 -26.79
N LEU A 3 -0.48 2.75 -27.83
CA LEU A 3 -0.28 4.20 -27.66
C LEU A 3 -1.43 4.89 -26.89
N ARG A 4 -2.69 4.48 -27.11
CA ARG A 4 -3.84 4.99 -26.35
C ARG A 4 -3.79 4.55 -24.88
N HIS A 5 -3.36 3.31 -24.65
CA HIS A 5 -3.21 2.79 -23.30
C HIS A 5 -2.10 3.54 -22.53
N ALA A 6 -0.93 3.71 -23.13
CA ALA A 6 0.19 4.46 -22.55
C ALA A 6 -0.21 5.92 -22.19
N ALA A 7 -0.93 6.61 -23.07
CA ALA A 7 -1.41 7.97 -22.81
C ALA A 7 -2.40 8.05 -21.63
N GLN A 8 -3.31 7.07 -21.51
CA GLN A 8 -4.26 7.01 -20.40
C GLN A 8 -3.52 6.76 -19.07
N THR A 9 -2.55 5.85 -19.08
CA THR A 9 -1.75 5.47 -17.91
C THR A 9 -0.83 6.59 -17.41
N ALA A 10 -0.31 7.45 -18.30
CA ALA A 10 0.53 8.59 -17.92
C ALA A 10 -0.15 9.52 -16.91
N THR A 11 -1.48 9.63 -16.98
CA THR A 11 -2.25 10.47 -16.07
C THR A 11 -2.30 9.90 -14.64
N ALA A 12 -2.38 8.57 -14.54
CA ALA A 12 -2.33 7.83 -13.28
C ALA A 12 -0.93 7.77 -12.68
N ALA A 13 0.10 7.82 -13.54
CA ALA A 13 1.50 7.84 -13.12
C ALA A 13 1.87 9.06 -12.26
N ARG A 14 1.08 10.14 -12.28
CA ARG A 14 1.31 11.35 -11.47
C ARG A 14 1.30 11.11 -9.95
N GLY A 15 0.67 10.02 -9.48
CA GLY A 15 0.72 9.60 -8.07
C GLY A 15 1.84 8.63 -7.72
N LEU A 16 2.72 8.33 -8.69
CA LEU A 16 3.81 7.36 -8.53
C LEU A 16 5.15 8.03 -8.13
N PRO A 17 6.09 7.29 -7.49
CA PRO A 17 7.47 7.76 -7.30
C PRO A 17 8.08 8.30 -8.58
N ASP A 18 9.09 9.15 -8.44
CA ASP A 18 9.84 9.59 -9.61
C ASP A 18 10.72 8.45 -10.14
N GLN A 19 10.51 8.06 -11.40
CA GLN A 19 11.24 7.00 -12.10
C GLN A 19 11.41 7.41 -13.57
N PRO A 20 12.57 7.10 -14.20
CA PRO A 20 12.85 7.51 -15.58
C PRO A 20 11.90 6.88 -16.60
N TRP A 21 11.30 5.73 -16.28
CA TRP A 21 10.30 5.08 -17.11
C TRP A 21 9.40 4.17 -16.29
N TYR A 22 8.18 3.96 -16.79
CA TYR A 22 7.23 2.99 -16.29
C TYR A 22 6.76 2.09 -17.42
N ASP A 23 6.69 0.77 -17.17
CA ASP A 23 6.01 -0.14 -18.09
C ASP A 23 4.50 0.05 -17.97
N ALA A 24 3.89 0.68 -18.97
CA ALA A 24 2.46 0.95 -18.99
C ALA A 24 1.60 -0.31 -18.78
N ARG A 25 2.10 -1.49 -19.20
CA ARG A 25 1.40 -2.78 -19.03
C ARG A 25 1.29 -3.24 -17.57
N ARG A 26 2.06 -2.62 -16.67
CA ARG A 26 2.08 -2.98 -15.23
C ARG A 26 1.32 -1.99 -14.37
N LEU A 27 0.71 -0.98 -14.99
CA LEU A 27 0.01 0.12 -14.32
C LEU A 27 -1.52 0.05 -14.51
N ASP A 28 -2.05 -1.08 -14.98
CA ASP A 28 -3.50 -1.26 -15.14
C ASP A 28 -4.27 -1.02 -13.84
N ILE A 29 -3.75 -1.52 -12.71
CA ILE A 29 -4.33 -1.31 -11.39
C ILE A 29 -4.25 0.17 -11.00
N ASP A 30 -3.08 0.79 -11.12
CA ASP A 30 -2.91 2.21 -10.80
C ASP A 30 -3.80 3.11 -11.67
N LEU A 31 -3.99 2.77 -12.96
CA LEU A 31 -4.93 3.45 -13.86
C LEU A 31 -6.39 3.26 -13.42
N LEU A 32 -6.78 2.05 -13.04
CA LEU A 32 -8.12 1.77 -12.51
C LEU A 32 -8.38 2.57 -11.23
N LEU A 33 -7.46 2.53 -10.27
CA LEU A 33 -7.56 3.26 -9.02
C LEU A 33 -7.59 4.77 -9.24
N TRP A 34 -6.76 5.27 -10.16
CA TRP A 34 -6.79 6.68 -10.56
C TRP A 34 -8.14 7.09 -11.17
N ARG A 35 -8.77 6.24 -11.98
CA ARG A 35 -10.12 6.50 -12.52
C ARG A 35 -11.20 6.52 -11.44
N LEU A 36 -11.02 5.73 -10.37
CA LEU A 36 -11.92 5.67 -9.22
C LEU A 36 -11.61 6.70 -8.13
N ARG A 37 -10.60 7.58 -8.32
CA ARG A 37 -10.12 8.48 -7.27
C ARG A 37 -11.18 9.42 -6.69
N ASP A 38 -12.13 9.84 -7.54
CA ASP A 38 -13.21 10.74 -7.16
C ASP A 38 -14.46 9.95 -6.67
N HIS A 39 -14.40 8.62 -6.67
CA HIS A 39 -15.48 7.76 -6.20
C HIS A 39 -15.42 7.63 -4.66
N PRO A 40 -16.50 7.93 -3.93
CA PRO A 40 -16.49 7.95 -2.46
C PRO A 40 -16.12 6.59 -1.86
N ASP A 41 -16.53 5.49 -2.51
CA ASP A 41 -16.19 4.14 -2.04
C ASP A 41 -14.70 3.85 -2.01
N LEU A 42 -13.88 4.50 -2.87
CA LEU A 42 -12.44 4.29 -2.85
C LEU A 42 -11.81 4.91 -1.61
N ALA A 43 -12.21 6.14 -1.26
CA ALA A 43 -11.79 6.79 -0.03
C ALA A 43 -12.25 5.99 1.20
N ALA A 44 -13.53 5.60 1.23
CA ALA A 44 -14.08 4.79 2.31
C ALA A 44 -13.39 3.43 2.44
N PHE A 45 -12.95 2.82 1.34
CA PHE A 45 -12.16 1.59 1.36
C PHE A 45 -10.78 1.81 1.99
N VAL A 46 -10.06 2.87 1.58
CA VAL A 46 -8.76 3.23 2.16
C VAL A 46 -8.90 3.51 3.65
N ASP A 47 -9.91 4.27 4.06
CA ASP A 47 -10.16 4.61 5.47
C ASP A 47 -10.50 3.37 6.31
N ARG A 48 -11.33 2.46 5.81
CA ARG A 48 -11.60 1.20 6.52
C ARG A 48 -10.36 0.31 6.63
N ALA A 49 -9.56 0.23 5.57
CA ALA A 49 -8.42 -0.70 5.51
C ALA A 49 -7.16 -0.18 6.22
N LEU A 50 -6.92 1.13 6.22
CA LEU A 50 -5.68 1.73 6.72
C LEU A 50 -5.92 2.80 7.78
N GLY A 51 -7.15 3.29 7.95
CA GLY A 51 -7.50 4.38 8.87
C GLY A 51 -6.92 4.20 10.27
N PRO A 52 -7.15 3.07 10.96
CA PRO A 52 -6.62 2.86 12.32
C PRO A 52 -5.09 2.93 12.41
N LEU A 53 -4.39 2.44 11.39
CA LEU A 53 -2.92 2.50 11.30
C LEU A 53 -2.42 3.92 11.03
N LEU A 54 -3.05 4.65 10.12
CA LEU A 54 -2.72 6.05 9.83
C LEU A 54 -2.96 6.93 11.05
N ASP A 55 -4.03 6.65 11.79
CA ASP A 55 -4.38 7.29 13.04
C ASP A 55 -3.35 7.04 14.15
N HIS A 56 -2.85 5.80 14.26
CA HIS A 56 -1.75 5.47 15.15
C HIS A 56 -0.50 6.28 14.78
N ASP A 57 -0.11 6.30 13.50
CA ASP A 57 1.11 6.98 13.04
C ASP A 57 1.06 8.51 13.24
N ARG A 58 -0.13 9.11 13.31
CA ARG A 58 -0.30 10.54 13.68
C ARG A 58 -0.09 10.81 15.16
N ARG A 59 -0.42 9.85 16.03
CA ARG A 59 -0.49 10.04 17.50
C ARG A 59 0.68 9.44 18.26
N ALA A 60 1.34 8.44 17.69
CA ALA A 60 2.35 7.64 18.37
C ALA A 60 3.59 7.42 17.50
N LYS A 61 4.69 7.10 18.17
CA LYS A 61 5.94 6.68 17.54
C LYS A 61 6.30 5.28 18.04
N PRO A 62 7.00 4.47 17.22
CA PRO A 62 7.39 4.75 15.83
C PRO A 62 6.23 4.55 14.85
N PRO A 63 6.26 5.20 13.67
CA PRO A 63 5.28 4.94 12.61
C PRO A 63 5.40 3.49 12.11
N LEU A 64 4.25 2.87 11.84
CA LEU A 64 4.12 1.49 11.45
C LEU A 64 3.75 1.33 9.97
N LEU A 65 3.19 2.36 9.32
CA LEU A 65 2.90 2.35 7.89
C LEU A 65 4.12 1.99 7.01
N PRO A 66 5.36 2.46 7.29
CA PRO A 66 6.54 2.03 6.53
C PRO A 66 6.79 0.53 6.66
N THR A 67 6.49 -0.05 7.82
CA THR A 67 6.66 -1.48 8.05
C THR A 67 5.65 -2.30 7.26
N LEU A 68 4.37 -1.89 7.25
CA LEU A 68 3.35 -2.53 6.41
C LEU A 68 3.68 -2.40 4.92
N THR A 69 4.17 -1.24 4.50
CA THR A 69 4.52 -0.98 3.09
C THR A 69 5.63 -1.90 2.61
N ALA A 70 6.73 -2.00 3.37
CA ALA A 70 7.83 -2.91 3.05
C ALA A 70 7.39 -4.38 3.14
N TYR A 71 6.55 -4.74 4.11
CA TYR A 71 6.04 -6.11 4.24
C TYR A 71 5.27 -6.55 2.99
N LEU A 72 4.36 -5.70 2.50
CA LEU A 72 3.56 -5.99 1.31
C LEU A 72 4.39 -5.90 0.02
N ALA A 73 5.36 -5.00 -0.07
CA ALA A 73 6.30 -4.93 -1.20
C ALA A 73 7.11 -6.22 -1.36
N HIS A 74 7.42 -6.90 -0.26
CA HIS A 74 8.11 -8.20 -0.24
C HIS A 74 7.17 -9.41 -0.26
N ALA A 75 5.90 -9.23 -0.66
CA ALA A 75 4.90 -10.29 -0.72
C ALA A 75 4.77 -11.09 0.60
N GLY A 76 4.88 -10.39 1.74
CA GLY A 76 4.78 -10.99 3.07
C GLY A 76 6.04 -11.71 3.57
N ARG A 77 7.17 -11.65 2.83
CA ARG A 77 8.43 -12.30 3.21
C ARG A 77 9.11 -11.54 4.35
N LYS A 78 8.78 -11.93 5.59
CA LYS A 78 9.27 -11.34 6.86
C LYS A 78 10.80 -11.13 6.89
N ALA A 79 11.60 -12.07 6.37
CA ALA A 79 13.06 -11.94 6.36
C ALA A 79 13.56 -10.78 5.47
N GLU A 80 13.01 -10.62 4.27
CA GLU A 80 13.39 -9.54 3.35
C GLU A 80 12.92 -8.19 3.88
N THR A 81 11.71 -8.14 4.46
CA THR A 81 11.19 -6.94 5.13
C THR A 81 12.09 -6.48 6.27
N ALA A 82 12.56 -7.42 7.11
CA ALA A 82 13.44 -7.09 8.23
C ALA A 82 14.76 -6.50 7.72
N ARG A 83 15.32 -7.11 6.67
CA ARG A 83 16.56 -6.67 6.04
C ARG A 83 16.43 -5.27 5.41
N GLU A 84 15.35 -4.99 4.69
CA GLU A 84 15.10 -3.67 4.11
C GLU A 84 14.94 -2.58 5.17
N LEU A 85 14.22 -2.88 6.25
CA LEU A 85 13.99 -1.91 7.33
C LEU A 85 15.12 -1.83 8.34
N HIS A 86 16.21 -2.60 8.15
CA HIS A 86 17.31 -2.75 9.10
C HIS A 86 16.84 -3.12 10.52
N LEU A 87 15.83 -3.98 10.61
CA LEU A 87 15.26 -4.46 11.87
C LEU A 87 15.74 -5.88 12.17
N ASN A 88 15.91 -6.17 13.46
CA ASN A 88 16.00 -7.55 13.89
C ASN A 88 14.62 -8.25 13.78
N ARG A 89 14.63 -9.58 13.78
CA ARG A 89 13.43 -10.40 13.64
C ARG A 89 12.38 -10.08 14.71
N GLN A 90 12.78 -9.98 15.98
CA GLN A 90 11.83 -9.73 17.08
C GLN A 90 11.11 -8.40 16.90
N THR A 91 11.83 -7.33 16.55
CA THR A 91 11.25 -6.01 16.33
C THR A 91 10.26 -6.03 15.17
N LEU A 92 10.59 -6.70 14.06
CA LEU A 92 9.65 -6.82 12.95
C LEU A 92 8.37 -7.55 13.37
N TYR A 93 8.49 -8.68 14.07
CA TYR A 93 7.33 -9.47 14.49
C TYR A 93 6.44 -8.68 15.44
N ASN A 94 7.01 -7.95 16.40
CA ASN A 94 6.26 -7.07 17.29
C ASN A 94 5.51 -5.99 16.51
N ARG A 95 6.16 -5.38 15.50
CA ARG A 95 5.52 -4.38 14.65
C ARG A 95 4.37 -4.96 13.81
N LEU A 96 4.57 -6.12 13.19
CA LEU A 96 3.53 -6.78 12.40
C LEU A 96 2.35 -7.22 13.27
N ALA A 97 2.61 -7.76 14.46
CA ALA A 97 1.55 -8.08 15.42
C ALA A 97 0.76 -6.83 15.81
N ARG A 98 1.46 -5.71 16.07
CA ARG A 98 0.81 -4.45 16.38
C ARG A 98 -0.03 -3.91 15.22
N ILE A 99 0.45 -4.05 13.98
CA ILE A 99 -0.32 -3.67 12.79
C ILE A 99 -1.58 -4.53 12.67
N ALA A 100 -1.47 -5.85 12.83
CA ALA A 100 -2.59 -6.77 12.80
C ALA A 100 -3.64 -6.43 13.87
N GLU A 101 -3.22 -6.11 15.10
CA GLU A 101 -4.10 -5.64 16.17
C GLU A 101 -4.83 -4.33 15.81
N LEU A 102 -4.09 -3.33 15.32
CA LEU A 102 -4.65 -2.02 15.00
C LEU A 102 -5.68 -2.11 13.87
N LEU A 103 -5.42 -2.96 12.87
CA LEU A 103 -6.29 -3.14 11.71
C LEU A 103 -7.42 -4.15 11.98
N GLY A 104 -7.28 -5.00 13.00
CA GLY A 104 -8.22 -6.08 13.28
C GLY A 104 -8.21 -7.16 12.19
N THR A 105 -7.04 -7.45 11.61
CA THR A 105 -6.90 -8.34 10.45
C THR A 105 -5.77 -9.35 10.61
N ASP A 106 -5.87 -10.49 9.93
CA ASP A 106 -4.78 -11.47 9.83
C ASP A 106 -3.86 -11.15 8.65
N LEU A 107 -2.60 -10.80 8.93
CA LEU A 107 -1.61 -10.47 7.89
C LEU A 107 -1.06 -11.71 7.16
N ASP A 108 -1.35 -12.92 7.63
CA ASP A 108 -1.01 -14.15 6.92
C ASP A 108 -2.15 -14.60 5.97
N ASP A 109 -3.34 -13.97 6.01
CA ASP A 109 -4.45 -14.20 5.07
C ASP A 109 -4.19 -13.51 3.71
N PRO A 110 -4.16 -14.27 2.58
CA PRO A 110 -3.96 -13.71 1.26
C PRO A 110 -4.98 -12.65 0.84
N HIS A 111 -6.24 -12.78 1.27
CA HIS A 111 -7.28 -11.79 0.94
C HIS A 111 -7.02 -10.45 1.65
N THR A 112 -6.67 -10.51 2.93
CA THR A 112 -6.24 -9.34 3.71
C THR A 112 -5.00 -8.68 3.08
N VAL A 113 -3.97 -9.45 2.75
CA VAL A 113 -2.75 -8.95 2.11
C VAL A 113 -3.05 -8.23 0.79
N LEU A 114 -3.93 -8.80 -0.04
CA LEU A 114 -4.37 -8.18 -1.28
C LEU A 114 -5.13 -6.86 -1.03
N ALA A 115 -6.09 -6.88 -0.10
CA ALA A 115 -6.87 -5.69 0.24
C ALA A 115 -5.99 -4.55 0.75
N LEU A 116 -5.05 -4.84 1.66
CA LEU A 116 -4.10 -3.84 2.18
C LEU A 116 -3.14 -3.33 1.09
N SER A 117 -2.70 -4.20 0.19
CA SER A 117 -1.87 -3.81 -0.95
C SER A 117 -2.61 -2.85 -1.89
N LEU A 118 -3.89 -3.12 -2.15
CA LEU A 118 -4.75 -2.23 -2.94
C LEU A 118 -5.01 -0.91 -2.21
N ALA A 119 -5.29 -0.95 -0.91
CA ALA A 119 -5.52 0.25 -0.11
C ALA A 119 -4.28 1.17 -0.09
N LEU A 120 -3.07 0.61 0.04
CA LEU A 120 -1.83 1.39 -0.02
C LEU A 120 -1.65 2.07 -1.38
N ARG A 121 -1.98 1.38 -2.48
CA ARG A 121 -1.92 1.96 -3.82
C ARG A 121 -3.00 3.03 -4.00
N ALA A 122 -4.24 2.74 -3.62
CA ALA A 122 -5.38 3.64 -3.74
C ALA A 122 -5.16 4.95 -2.97
N ARG A 123 -4.55 4.89 -1.78
CA ARG A 123 -4.21 6.05 -0.95
C ARG A 123 -3.37 7.11 -1.68
N ARG A 124 -2.65 6.75 -2.74
CA ARG A 124 -1.83 7.70 -3.53
C ARG A 124 -2.65 8.50 -4.53
N HIS A 125 -3.90 8.11 -4.73
CA HIS A 125 -4.82 8.71 -5.70
C HIS A 125 -6.02 9.38 -5.02
N VAL A 126 -6.44 8.88 -3.86
CA VAL A 126 -7.46 9.52 -3.02
C VAL A 126 -6.93 10.86 -2.49
N PRO A 127 -7.74 11.94 -2.52
CA PRO A 127 -7.36 13.27 -2.03
C PRO A 127 -7.07 13.32 -0.52
#